data_AF-A0AAW3YRF5-F1
#
_entry.id   AF-A0AAW3YRF5-F1
#
_cell.length_a   1.000
_cell.length_b   1.000
_cell.length_c   1.000
_cell.angle_alpha   90.00
_cell.angle_beta   90.00
_cell.angle_gamma   90.00
#
_symmetry.space_group_name_H-M   'P 1'
#
loop_
_entity.id
_entity.type
_entity.pdbx_description
1 polymer ?
#
loop_
_entity_poly.entity_id
_entity_poly.type
_entity_poly.pdbx_seq_one_letter_code
_entity_poly.pdbx_strand_id
1 'polypeptide(L)'
;MRDNDFGYFIDEFGEATQHIAVPNESIEKWRGKLPEKLLYYWKTEGWNSYKDGLFSIVNSDDYEGIVDMWLEDIPFESMDSYHVIARSSFGNLYLCGEKTGTNLIVECLFNTIYYEKGNADHKNKQESDLDLAAFFSSKSLDSFDIEEGDDIWLFSK
;
A
#
# COMPACT_ATOMS: atom_id res chain seq x y z
N MET A 1 -10.31 17.27 4.06
CA MET A 1 -10.43 16.85 5.48
C MET A 1 -10.27 15.35 5.47
N ARG A 2 -9.37 14.81 6.29
CA ARG A 2 -9.13 13.36 6.35
C ARG A 2 -10.43 12.66 6.73
N ASP A 3 -10.67 11.48 6.16
CA ASP A 3 -11.77 10.63 6.62
C ASP A 3 -11.37 9.94 7.94
N ASN A 4 -12.35 9.37 8.64
CA ASN A 4 -12.10 8.75 9.94
C ASN A 4 -11.11 7.58 9.84
N ASP A 5 -11.17 6.81 8.75
CA ASP A 5 -10.31 5.64 8.54
C ASP A 5 -8.83 6.05 8.44
N PHE A 6 -8.55 7.09 7.66
CA PHE A 6 -7.20 7.66 7.57
C PHE A 6 -6.80 8.41 8.85
N GLY A 7 -7.77 8.94 9.60
CA GLY A 7 -7.55 9.53 10.92
C GLY A 7 -6.90 8.55 11.89
N TYR A 8 -7.41 7.31 11.96
CA TYR A 8 -6.81 6.25 12.79
C TYR A 8 -5.37 5.95 12.39
N PHE A 9 -5.09 5.90 11.08
CA PHE A 9 -3.73 5.70 10.60
C PHE A 9 -2.80 6.86 11.05
N ILE A 10 -3.26 8.11 10.99
CA ILE A 10 -2.46 9.25 11.46
C ILE A 10 -2.29 9.24 12.99
N ASP A 11 -3.30 8.84 13.76
CA ASP A 11 -3.19 8.74 15.22
C ASP A 11 -2.08 7.74 15.63
N GLU A 12 -1.91 6.67 14.87
CA GLU A 12 -0.89 5.63 15.09
C GLU A 12 0.50 6.04 14.54
N PHE A 13 0.54 6.48 13.27
CA PHE A 13 1.78 6.74 12.54
C PHE A 13 2.33 8.16 12.74
N GLY A 14 1.49 9.09 13.18
CA GLY A 14 1.77 10.52 13.16
C GLY A 14 1.69 11.12 11.75
N GLU A 15 2.03 12.41 11.65
CA GLU A 15 2.06 13.11 10.37
C GLU A 15 3.18 12.61 9.45
N ALA A 16 3.01 12.80 8.14
CA ALA A 16 4.03 12.46 7.16
C ALA A 16 5.33 13.23 7.44
N THR A 17 6.43 12.50 7.55
CA THR A 17 7.79 13.05 7.72
C THR A 17 8.36 13.60 6.42
N GLN A 18 7.90 13.05 5.28
CA GLN A 18 8.23 13.53 3.94
C GLN A 18 6.97 13.46 3.07
N HIS A 19 6.81 14.42 2.17
CA HIS A 19 5.73 14.42 1.19
C HIS A 19 6.20 14.99 -0.14
N ILE A 20 5.65 14.45 -1.23
CA ILE A 20 5.82 14.92 -2.60
C ILE A 20 4.42 15.12 -3.16
N ALA A 21 4.12 16.35 -3.60
CA ALA A 21 2.84 16.64 -4.22
C ALA A 21 2.66 15.81 -5.49
N VAL A 22 1.52 15.11 -5.61
CA VAL A 22 1.25 14.27 -6.78
C VAL A 22 0.72 15.13 -7.93
N PRO A 23 1.35 15.07 -9.12
CA PRO A 23 0.83 15.76 -10.30
C PRO A 23 -0.56 15.26 -10.68
N ASN A 24 -1.43 16.15 -11.17
CA ASN A 24 -2.76 15.76 -11.65
C ASN A 24 -2.68 14.72 -12.78
N GLU A 25 -1.65 14.75 -13.63
CA GLU A 25 -1.43 13.77 -14.69
C GLU A 25 -1.27 12.35 -14.12
N SER A 26 -0.53 12.19 -13.02
CA SER A 26 -0.40 10.91 -12.32
C SER A 26 -1.74 10.45 -11.75
N ILE A 27 -2.52 11.36 -11.13
CA ILE A 27 -3.85 11.03 -10.62
C ILE A 27 -4.79 10.54 -11.74
N GLU A 28 -4.81 11.26 -12.87
CA GLU A 28 -5.67 10.90 -14.01
C GLU A 28 -5.23 9.59 -14.69
N LYS A 29 -3.92 9.30 -14.73
CA LYS A 29 -3.39 8.03 -15.26
C LYS A 29 -3.93 6.82 -14.49
N TRP A 30 -4.07 6.95 -13.17
CA TRP A 30 -4.49 5.88 -12.28
C TRP A 30 -6.00 5.84 -12.02
N ARG A 31 -6.75 6.83 -12.54
CA ARG A 31 -8.21 6.89 -12.45
C ARG A 31 -8.85 5.66 -13.09
N GLY A 32 -9.69 4.97 -12.32
CA GLY A 32 -10.39 3.77 -12.76
C GLY A 32 -9.56 2.48 -12.73
N LYS A 33 -8.27 2.56 -12.38
CA LYS A 33 -7.40 1.41 -12.10
C LYS A 33 -7.20 1.19 -10.60
N LEU A 34 -6.95 2.28 -9.88
CA LEU A 34 -6.82 2.27 -8.43
C LEU A 34 -8.10 2.81 -7.76
N PRO A 35 -8.33 2.47 -6.47
CA PRO A 35 -9.47 3.00 -5.72
C PRO A 35 -9.44 4.54 -5.73
N GLU A 36 -10.61 5.17 -5.89
CA GLU A 36 -10.71 6.64 -5.91
C GLU A 36 -10.28 7.24 -4.56
N LYS A 37 -10.46 6.49 -3.47
CA LYS A 37 -9.96 6.86 -2.15
C LYS A 37 -8.43 6.97 -2.10
N LEU A 38 -7.68 6.13 -2.82
CA LEU A 38 -6.22 6.25 -2.88
C LEU A 38 -5.82 7.52 -3.62
N LEU A 39 -6.49 7.80 -4.73
CA LEU A 39 -6.26 9.01 -5.52
C LEU A 39 -6.62 10.28 -4.74
N TYR A 40 -7.63 10.19 -3.88
CA TYR A 40 -7.94 11.25 -2.91
C TYR A 40 -6.78 11.45 -1.93
N TYR A 41 -6.24 10.38 -1.33
CA TYR A 41 -5.08 10.48 -0.44
C TYR A 41 -3.84 11.01 -1.15
N TRP A 42 -3.54 10.59 -2.37
CA TRP A 42 -2.45 11.15 -3.18
C TRP A 42 -2.62 12.65 -3.41
N LYS A 43 -3.86 13.10 -3.65
CA LYS A 43 -4.16 14.53 -3.85
C LYS A 43 -3.99 15.36 -2.58
N THR A 44 -4.31 14.80 -1.42
CA THR A 44 -4.31 15.54 -0.15
C THR A 44 -3.01 15.42 0.63
N GLU A 45 -2.41 14.23 0.66
CA GLU A 45 -1.25 13.87 1.47
C GLU A 45 0.03 13.71 0.63
N GLY A 46 -0.11 13.61 -0.70
CA GLY A 46 1.02 13.35 -1.58
C GLY A 46 1.44 11.87 -1.62
N TRP A 47 2.50 11.60 -2.37
CA TRP A 47 3.35 10.44 -2.06
C TRP A 47 4.19 10.79 -0.84
N ASN A 48 4.27 9.90 0.13
CA ASN A 48 4.70 10.28 1.47
C ASN A 48 5.49 9.19 2.17
N SER A 49 6.07 9.58 3.29
CA SER A 49 6.79 8.70 4.21
C SER A 49 6.37 9.01 5.64
N TYR A 50 5.99 7.97 6.37
CA TYR A 50 5.60 8.04 7.78
C TYR A 50 6.68 7.38 8.64
N LYS A 51 6.81 7.86 9.88
CA LYS A 51 7.82 7.39 10.85
C LYS A 51 9.20 7.21 10.21
N ASP A 52 9.71 8.27 9.60
CA ASP A 52 11.06 8.33 9.02
C ASP A 52 11.40 7.22 7.99
N GLY A 53 10.39 6.64 7.35
CA GLY A 53 10.58 5.61 6.30
C GLY A 53 10.01 4.24 6.63
N LEU A 54 9.44 4.05 7.82
CA LEU A 54 8.82 2.77 8.22
C LEU A 54 7.73 2.34 7.23
N PHE A 55 6.93 3.31 6.78
CA PHE A 55 5.86 3.10 5.83
C PHE A 55 5.75 4.26 4.84
N SER A 56 5.42 3.98 3.58
CA SER A 56 5.27 5.01 2.55
C SER A 56 4.12 4.70 1.62
N ILE A 57 3.31 5.72 1.29
CA ILE A 57 2.42 5.68 0.12
C ILE A 57 3.25 6.10 -1.09
N VAL A 58 3.25 5.28 -2.13
CA VAL A 58 4.21 5.40 -3.25
C VAL A 58 3.54 5.78 -4.56
N ASN A 59 4.36 6.26 -5.50
CA ASN A 59 4.01 6.30 -6.90
C ASN A 59 4.05 4.89 -7.49
N SER A 60 2.91 4.35 -7.89
CA SER A 60 2.83 3.00 -8.46
C SER A 60 3.70 2.83 -9.70
N ASP A 61 3.88 3.88 -10.51
CA ASP A 61 4.71 3.84 -11.72
C ASP A 61 6.18 3.45 -11.45
N ASP A 62 6.70 3.80 -10.28
CA ASP A 62 8.09 3.51 -9.92
C ASP A 62 8.33 2.01 -9.68
N TYR A 63 7.25 1.23 -9.54
CA TYR A 63 7.29 -0.17 -9.15
C TYR A 63 6.75 -1.15 -10.20
N GLU A 64 6.16 -0.69 -11.31
CA GLU A 64 5.59 -1.59 -12.32
C GLU A 64 6.60 -2.65 -12.78
N GLY A 65 7.85 -2.25 -13.07
CA GLY A 65 8.87 -3.20 -13.51
C GLY A 65 9.31 -4.23 -12.46
N ILE A 66 9.23 -3.91 -11.16
CA ILE A 66 9.52 -4.91 -10.11
C ILE A 66 8.31 -5.82 -9.87
N VAL A 67 7.08 -5.30 -10.00
CA VAL A 67 5.87 -6.13 -9.93
C VAL A 67 5.86 -7.15 -11.06
N ASP A 68 6.13 -6.72 -12.29
CA ASP A 68 6.21 -7.62 -13.45
C ASP A 68 7.20 -8.76 -13.18
N MET A 69 8.38 -8.45 -12.64
CA MET A 69 9.40 -9.45 -12.30
C MET A 69 8.97 -10.43 -11.20
N TRP A 70 8.28 -9.95 -10.16
CA TRP A 70 7.82 -10.83 -9.07
C TRP A 70 6.65 -11.72 -9.48
N LEU A 71 5.82 -11.26 -10.41
CA LEU A 71 4.60 -11.94 -10.82
C LEU A 71 4.77 -12.74 -12.13
N GLU A 72 5.94 -12.69 -12.76
CA GLU A 72 6.29 -13.47 -13.95
C GLU A 72 6.14 -14.97 -13.69
N ASP A 73 5.55 -15.68 -14.65
CA ASP A 73 5.37 -17.14 -14.66
C ASP A 73 4.60 -17.72 -13.46
N ILE A 74 3.88 -16.89 -12.70
CA ILE A 74 3.02 -17.32 -11.58
C ILE A 74 1.57 -16.90 -11.79
N PRO A 75 0.59 -17.55 -11.11
CA PRO A 75 -0.82 -17.40 -11.44
C PRO A 75 -1.38 -15.96 -11.35
N PHE A 76 -0.75 -15.09 -10.56
CA PHE A 76 -1.23 -13.74 -10.29
C PHE A 76 -1.25 -12.84 -11.53
N GLU A 77 -0.29 -12.97 -12.45
CA GLU A 77 -0.27 -12.19 -13.71
C GLU A 77 -1.56 -12.36 -14.52
N SER A 78 -2.20 -13.54 -14.44
CA SER A 78 -3.44 -13.84 -15.14
C SER A 78 -4.72 -13.49 -14.35
N MET A 79 -4.61 -13.26 -13.03
CA MET A 79 -5.76 -13.03 -12.15
C MET A 79 -6.23 -11.58 -12.19
N ASP A 80 -5.30 -10.64 -12.12
CA ASP A 80 -5.58 -9.20 -12.09
C ASP A 80 -4.37 -8.40 -12.58
N SER A 81 -4.57 -7.11 -12.84
CA SER A 81 -3.47 -6.15 -12.98
C SER A 81 -3.14 -5.61 -11.59
N TYR A 82 -1.93 -5.87 -11.09
CA TYR A 82 -1.53 -5.51 -9.74
C TYR A 82 -0.57 -4.33 -9.73
N HIS A 83 -0.75 -3.43 -8.76
CA HIS A 83 0.03 -2.20 -8.64
C HIS A 83 0.44 -1.94 -7.20
N VAL A 84 1.69 -1.54 -6.96
CA VAL A 84 2.15 -1.19 -5.61
C VAL A 84 1.50 0.12 -5.20
N ILE A 85 0.82 0.12 -4.06
CA ILE A 85 0.19 1.33 -3.49
C ILE A 85 0.94 1.84 -2.25
N ALA A 86 1.68 0.96 -1.58
CA ALA A 86 2.48 1.28 -0.41
C ALA A 86 3.66 0.33 -0.25
N ARG A 87 4.64 0.75 0.55
CA ARG A 87 5.77 -0.09 0.96
C ARG A 87 6.16 0.08 2.42
N SER A 88 6.80 -0.92 3.00
CA SER A 88 7.50 -0.82 4.28
C SER A 88 9.00 -0.50 4.11
N SER A 89 9.67 -0.14 5.20
CA SER A 89 11.12 0.06 5.27
C SER A 89 11.95 -1.18 4.89
N PHE A 90 11.41 -2.37 5.16
CA PHE A 90 12.04 -3.66 4.85
C PHE A 90 11.75 -4.15 3.42
N GLY A 91 11.11 -3.32 2.59
CA GLY A 91 10.83 -3.63 1.20
C GLY A 91 9.61 -4.52 0.99
N ASN A 92 8.70 -4.62 1.96
CA ASN A 92 7.40 -5.23 1.69
C ASN A 92 6.63 -4.32 0.74
N LEU A 93 6.15 -4.86 -0.36
CA LEU A 93 5.32 -4.15 -1.34
C LEU A 93 3.87 -4.58 -1.14
N TYR A 94 2.99 -3.61 -0.94
CA TYR A 94 1.54 -3.85 -0.79
C TYR A 94 0.86 -3.54 -2.12
N LEU A 95 0.29 -4.57 -2.74
CA LEU A 95 -0.25 -4.51 -4.09
C LEU A 95 -1.79 -4.45 -4.06
N CYS A 96 -2.34 -3.62 -4.93
CA CYS A 96 -3.76 -3.52 -5.22
C CYS A 96 -4.02 -4.06 -6.62
N GLY A 97 -4.91 -5.04 -6.74
CA GLY A 97 -5.45 -5.47 -8.03
C GLY A 97 -6.53 -4.51 -8.52
N GLU A 98 -6.56 -4.21 -9.83
CA GLU A 98 -7.57 -3.31 -10.43
C GLU A 98 -9.01 -3.77 -10.18
N LYS A 99 -9.23 -5.08 -10.06
CA LYS A 99 -10.57 -5.69 -9.89
C LYS A 99 -10.79 -6.24 -8.49
N THR A 100 -9.72 -6.65 -7.83
CA THR A 100 -9.77 -7.43 -6.59
C THR A 100 -9.30 -6.66 -5.35
N GLY A 101 -8.76 -5.44 -5.50
CA GLY A 101 -8.36 -4.61 -4.37
C GLY A 101 -7.06 -5.07 -3.69
N THR A 102 -6.87 -4.73 -2.41
CA THR A 102 -5.64 -4.99 -1.67
C THR A 102 -5.58 -6.42 -1.13
N ASN A 103 -4.93 -7.33 -1.84
CA ASN A 103 -4.90 -8.76 -1.48
C ASN A 103 -3.55 -9.45 -1.68
N LEU A 104 -2.52 -8.72 -2.10
CA LEU A 104 -1.22 -9.30 -2.43
C LEU A 104 -0.10 -8.50 -1.76
N ILE A 105 0.83 -9.19 -1.11
CA ILE A 105 2.00 -8.61 -0.47
C ILE A 105 3.24 -9.35 -0.96
N VAL A 106 4.22 -8.61 -1.47
CA VAL A 106 5.54 -9.15 -1.78
C VAL A 106 6.47 -8.81 -0.63
N GLU A 107 6.90 -9.80 0.14
CA GLU A 107 7.90 -9.64 1.20
C GLU A 107 9.30 -9.91 0.64
N CYS A 108 9.94 -8.85 0.15
CA CYS A 108 11.24 -8.94 -0.51
C CYS A 108 12.31 -9.58 0.40
N LEU A 109 12.32 -9.24 1.69
CA LEU A 109 13.30 -9.76 2.66
C LEU A 109 13.23 -11.28 2.81
N PHE A 110 12.03 -11.85 2.72
CA PHE A 110 11.78 -13.28 2.91
C PHE A 110 11.53 -14.04 1.61
N ASN A 111 11.67 -13.38 0.45
CA ASN A 111 11.41 -13.93 -0.87
C ASN A 111 10.04 -14.65 -0.96
N THR A 112 9.00 -14.02 -0.40
CA THR A 112 7.68 -14.64 -0.22
C THR A 112 6.58 -13.73 -0.74
N ILE A 113 5.55 -14.33 -1.35
CA ILE A 113 4.32 -13.63 -1.76
C ILE A 113 3.17 -14.14 -0.88
N TYR A 114 2.49 -13.22 -0.20
CA TYR A 114 1.28 -13.51 0.55
C TYR A 114 0.06 -13.09 -0.24
N TYR A 115 -0.87 -14.02 -0.38
CA TYR A 115 -2.14 -13.79 -1.06
C TYR A 115 -3.31 -14.00 -0.11
N GLU A 116 -4.06 -12.93 0.13
CA GLU A 116 -5.24 -12.95 0.97
C GLU A 116 -6.46 -13.37 0.14
N LYS A 117 -6.63 -14.68 -0.03
CA LYS A 117 -7.75 -15.24 -0.81
C LYS A 117 -9.13 -14.74 -0.34
N GLY A 118 -9.30 -14.50 0.96
CA GLY A 118 -10.55 -14.01 1.54
C GLY A 118 -10.90 -12.58 1.11
N ASN A 119 -9.93 -11.83 0.61
CA ASN A 119 -10.10 -10.46 0.14
C ASN A 119 -9.92 -10.34 -1.39
N ALA A 120 -10.00 -11.44 -2.14
CA ALA A 120 -9.72 -11.45 -3.58
C ALA A 120 -10.95 -11.54 -4.47
N ASP A 121 -12.15 -11.38 -3.91
CA ASP A 121 -13.37 -11.26 -4.70
C ASP A 121 -13.37 -9.96 -5.51
N HIS A 122 -14.08 -9.98 -6.65
CA HIS A 122 -14.30 -8.80 -7.45
C HIS A 122 -15.02 -7.71 -6.65
N LYS A 123 -14.44 -6.51 -6.65
CA LYS A 123 -14.98 -5.36 -5.93
C LYS A 123 -15.56 -4.34 -6.91
N ASN A 124 -16.72 -3.80 -6.58
CA ASN A 124 -17.18 -2.55 -7.18
C ASN A 124 -16.41 -1.36 -6.60
N LYS A 125 -16.65 -0.15 -7.13
CA LYS A 125 -15.91 1.05 -6.71
C LYS A 125 -16.02 1.34 -5.22
N GLN A 126 -17.22 1.22 -4.65
CA GLN A 126 -17.45 1.47 -3.22
C GLN A 126 -16.76 0.42 -2.35
N GLU A 127 -16.81 -0.86 -2.76
CA GLU A 127 -16.12 -1.95 -2.07
C GLU A 127 -14.60 -1.78 -2.12
N SER A 128 -14.06 -1.35 -3.26
CA SER A 128 -12.64 -1.08 -3.45
C SER A 128 -12.15 0.10 -2.60
N ASP A 129 -12.96 1.16 -2.48
CA ASP A 129 -12.65 2.28 -1.57
C ASP A 129 -12.72 1.86 -0.09
N LEU A 130 -13.68 1.02 0.29
CA LEU A 130 -13.78 0.49 1.66
C LEU A 130 -12.61 -0.44 2.00
N ASP A 131 -12.22 -1.29 1.05
CA ASP A 131 -11.08 -2.19 1.16
C ASP A 131 -9.78 -1.42 1.40
N LEU A 132 -9.52 -0.38 0.60
CA LEU A 132 -8.36 0.48 0.81
C LEU A 132 -8.40 1.17 2.18
N ALA A 133 -9.58 1.64 2.61
CA ALA A 133 -9.73 2.27 3.92
C ALA A 133 -9.39 1.29 5.06
N ALA A 134 -9.87 0.05 4.96
CA ALA A 134 -9.56 -1.02 5.89
C ALA A 134 -8.07 -1.40 5.86
N PHE A 135 -7.45 -1.38 4.68
CA PHE A 135 -6.01 -1.59 4.54
C PHE A 135 -5.21 -0.58 5.36
N PHE A 136 -5.55 0.72 5.33
CA PHE A 136 -4.84 1.74 6.11
C PHE A 136 -5.18 1.70 7.60
N SER A 137 -6.46 1.56 7.96
CA SER A 137 -6.90 1.60 9.35
C SER A 137 -6.51 0.37 10.17
N SER A 138 -6.20 -0.76 9.52
CA SER A 138 -5.75 -1.99 10.18
C SER A 138 -4.24 -2.03 10.48
N LYS A 139 -3.46 -1.04 10.03
CA LYS A 139 -2.01 -1.03 10.25
C LYS A 139 -1.65 -0.51 11.62
N SER A 140 -0.72 -1.21 12.27
CA SER A 140 -0.01 -0.78 13.47
C SER A 140 1.48 -0.63 13.18
N LEU A 141 2.22 0.07 14.05
CA LEU A 141 3.68 0.20 13.91
C LEU A 141 4.37 -1.17 13.85
N ASP A 142 3.95 -2.08 14.72
CA ASP A 142 4.46 -3.46 14.82
C ASP A 142 4.25 -4.26 13.52
N SER A 143 3.29 -3.88 12.69
CA SER A 143 3.03 -4.55 11.40
C SER A 143 4.11 -4.30 10.35
N PHE A 144 5.02 -3.35 10.60
CA PHE A 144 6.04 -2.91 9.66
C PHE A 144 7.47 -2.97 10.19
N ASP A 145 7.65 -3.39 11.45
CA ASP A 145 8.96 -3.56 12.06
C ASP A 145 9.25 -5.05 12.37
N ILE A 146 10.52 -5.37 12.57
CA ILE A 146 10.98 -6.73 12.88
C ILE A 146 11.49 -6.72 14.31
N GLU A 147 10.87 -7.53 15.17
CA GLU A 147 11.30 -7.69 16.56
C GLU A 147 12.58 -8.54 16.62
N GLU A 148 13.65 -7.99 17.20
CA GLU A 148 14.93 -8.68 17.40
C GLU A 148 15.01 -9.39 18.77
N GLY A 149 14.13 -9.02 19.70
CA GLY A 149 13.96 -9.54 21.07
C GLY A 149 12.94 -8.71 21.84
N ASP A 150 12.61 -9.07 23.08
CA ASP A 150 11.54 -8.46 23.90
C ASP A 150 11.45 -6.93 23.76
N ASP A 151 10.47 -6.44 23.00
CA ASP A 151 10.17 -5.03 22.74
C ASP A 151 11.31 -4.22 22.06
N ILE A 152 12.25 -4.88 21.38
CA ILE A 152 13.32 -4.25 20.61
C ILE A 152 13.03 -4.41 19.12
N TRP A 153 12.71 -3.28 18.49
CA TRP A 153 12.36 -3.21 17.08
C TRP A 153 13.53 -2.73 16.21
N LEU A 154 13.75 -3.40 15.07
CA LEU A 154 14.94 -3.21 14.24
C LEU A 154 15.01 -1.85 13.55
N PHE A 155 13.87 -1.30 13.11
CA PHE A 155 13.81 0.00 12.44
C PHE A 155 13.90 1.17 13.43
N SER A 156 13.42 0.96 14.66
CA SER A 156 13.35 1.99 15.70
C SER A 156 14.65 2.13 16.52
N LYS A 157 15.74 1.45 16.13
CA LYS A 157 17.06 1.50 16.79
C LYS A 157 17.84 2.80 16.55
#